data_AF-A0A3D4QM54-F1
#
_entry.id   AF-A0A3D4QM54-F1
#
_cell.length_a   1.000
_cell.length_b   1.000
_cell.length_c   1.000
_cell.angle_alpha   90.00
_cell.angle_beta   90.00
_cell.angle_gamma   90.00
#
_symmetry.space_group_name_H-M   'P 1'
#
loop_
_entity.id
_entity.type
_entity.pdbx_description
1 polymer ?
#
loop_
_entity_poly.entity_id
_entity_poly.type
_entity_poly.pdbx_seq_one_letter_code
_entity_poly.pdbx_strand_id
1 'polypeptide(L)'
;MFDRPSLVTRIAIGKALGFLVGLAGFLSFPYFMADVGWLVRFGILFWYTTLGAIIGMAGIFTWHPVLHLPLPWWARSTILGAWMNFVLTFFAYDFMEAVLINIFGFGSPLASPWWFVA
;
A
#
# COMPACT_ATOMS: atom_id res chain seq x y z
N MET A 1 -19.83 -25.75 3.04
CA MET A 1 -19.45 -24.82 1.94
C MET A 1 -18.59 -23.65 2.43
N PHE A 2 -18.51 -23.39 3.74
CA PHE A 2 -17.75 -22.28 4.33
C PHE A 2 -16.32 -22.64 4.80
N ASP A 3 -15.88 -23.89 4.64
CA ASP A 3 -14.59 -24.35 5.19
C ASP A 3 -13.36 -23.90 4.38
N ARG A 4 -13.57 -23.24 3.23
CA ARG A 4 -12.51 -22.62 2.43
C ARG A 4 -13.01 -21.26 1.94
N PRO A 5 -12.48 -20.13 2.45
CA PRO A 5 -12.92 -18.82 1.98
C PRO A 5 -12.63 -18.72 0.48
N SER A 6 -13.70 -18.48 -0.29
CA SER A 6 -13.61 -18.36 -1.74
C SER A 6 -12.65 -17.24 -2.12
N LEU A 7 -12.00 -17.38 -3.27
CA LEU A 7 -11.08 -16.36 -3.82
C LEU A 7 -11.75 -14.97 -3.85
N VAL A 8 -13.04 -14.93 -4.19
CA VAL A 8 -13.87 -13.72 -4.17
C VAL A 8 -13.94 -13.09 -2.77
N THR A 9 -14.17 -13.90 -1.73
CA THR A 9 -14.27 -13.40 -0.34
C THR A 9 -12.95 -12.78 0.12
N ARG A 10 -11.82 -13.42 -0.19
CA ARG A 10 -10.49 -12.92 0.17
C ARG A 10 -10.18 -11.58 -0.50
N ILE A 11 -10.50 -11.46 -1.79
CA ILE A 11 -10.34 -10.21 -2.53
C ILE A 11 -11.24 -9.12 -1.97
N ALA A 12 -12.49 -9.44 -1.65
CA ALA A 12 -13.44 -8.48 -1.09
C ALA A 12 -12.95 -7.93 0.26
N ILE A 13 -12.47 -8.80 1.15
CA ILE A 13 -11.88 -8.39 2.43
C ILE A 13 -10.63 -7.53 2.20
N GLY A 14 -9.74 -7.95 1.31
CA GLY A 14 -8.53 -7.20 0.96
C GLY A 14 -8.85 -5.80 0.43
N LYS A 15 -9.82 -5.68 -0.48
CA LYS A 15 -10.31 -4.39 -1.01
C LYS A 15 -10.91 -3.52 0.09
N ALA A 16 -11.74 -4.09 0.97
CA ALA A 16 -12.35 -3.33 2.05
C ALA A 16 -11.30 -2.75 3.00
N LEU A 17 -10.31 -3.56 3.41
CA LEU A 17 -9.20 -3.08 4.25
C LEU A 17 -8.36 -2.03 3.53
N GLY A 18 -8.00 -2.27 2.27
CA GLY A 18 -7.26 -1.31 1.44
C GLY A 18 -8.02 0.00 1.25
N PHE A 19 -9.34 -0.07 1.08
CA PHE A 19 -10.20 1.10 0.98
C PHE A 19 -10.24 1.90 2.28
N LEU A 20 -10.34 1.24 3.44
CA LEU A 20 -10.31 1.93 4.75
C LEU A 20 -8.97 2.65 4.98
N VAL A 21 -7.84 2.01 4.64
CA VAL A 21 -6.52 2.65 4.70
C VAL A 21 -6.43 3.82 3.73
N GLY A 22 -6.86 3.63 2.49
CA GLY A 22 -6.90 4.68 1.48
C GLY A 22 -7.81 5.85 1.87
N LEU A 23 -8.94 5.58 2.55
CA LEU A 23 -9.88 6.58 3.03
C LEU A 23 -9.30 7.38 4.20
N ALA A 24 -8.59 6.72 5.12
CA ALA A 24 -7.84 7.40 6.16
C ALA A 24 -6.78 8.34 5.55
N GLY A 25 -6.06 7.90 4.52
CA GLY A 25 -5.17 8.75 3.73
C GLY A 25 -5.92 9.95 3.13
N PHE A 26 -6.96 9.68 2.34
CA PHE A 26 -7.79 10.68 1.66
C PHE A 26 -8.26 11.82 2.57
N LEU A 27 -8.68 11.48 3.80
CA LEU A 27 -9.15 12.45 4.79
C LEU A 27 -8.00 13.15 5.53
N SER A 28 -6.87 12.48 5.75
CA SER A 28 -5.74 13.02 6.53
C SER A 28 -4.78 13.91 5.71
N PHE A 29 -4.62 13.67 4.40
CA PHE A 29 -3.72 14.47 3.54
C PHE A 29 -3.82 15.99 3.67
N PRO A 30 -5.02 16.61 3.62
CA PRO A 30 -5.16 18.06 3.80
C PRO A 30 -4.63 18.60 5.15
N TYR A 31 -4.53 17.77 6.20
CA TYR A 31 -3.96 18.19 7.48
C TYR A 31 -2.43 18.32 7.43
N PHE A 32 -1.77 17.53 6.58
CA PHE A 32 -0.31 17.55 6.40
C PHE A 32 0.13 18.52 5.31
N MET A 33 -0.72 18.76 4.31
CA MET A 33 -0.43 19.67 3.21
C MET A 33 -1.75 20.23 2.66
N ALA A 34 -1.95 21.54 2.83
CA ALA A 34 -3.23 22.21 2.52
C ALA A 34 -3.61 22.10 1.03
N ASP A 35 -2.62 22.14 0.13
CA ASP A 35 -2.82 22.20 -1.32
C ASP A 35 -2.80 20.83 -2.02
N VAL A 36 -3.02 19.73 -1.29
CA VAL A 36 -3.13 18.40 -1.92
C VAL A 36 -4.39 18.34 -2.76
N GLY A 37 -4.22 18.35 -4.09
CA GLY A 37 -5.31 18.28 -5.05
C GLY A 37 -6.10 16.97 -5.00
N TRP A 38 -7.36 17.01 -5.44
CA TRP A 38 -8.27 15.86 -5.43
C TRP A 38 -7.73 14.63 -6.17
N LEU A 39 -7.00 14.85 -7.28
CA LEU A 39 -6.40 13.78 -8.07
C LEU A 39 -5.52 12.86 -7.22
N VAL A 40 -4.67 13.45 -6.37
CA VAL A 40 -3.74 12.68 -5.53
C VAL A 40 -4.50 11.95 -4.43
N ARG A 41 -5.49 12.59 -3.81
CA ARG A 41 -6.31 11.94 -2.76
C ARG A 41 -7.03 10.71 -3.30
N PHE A 42 -7.71 10.85 -4.44
CA PHE A 42 -8.36 9.71 -5.10
C PHE A 42 -7.35 8.67 -5.60
N GLY A 43 -6.20 9.12 -6.11
CA GLY A 43 -5.09 8.25 -6.51
C GLY A 43 -4.68 7.34 -5.36
N ILE A 44 -4.48 7.89 -4.17
CA ILE A 44 -4.09 7.14 -2.97
C ILE A 44 -5.21 6.21 -2.50
N LEU A 45 -6.47 6.68 -2.49
CA LEU A 45 -7.62 5.86 -2.12
C LEU A 45 -7.72 4.59 -2.99
N PHE A 46 -7.65 4.75 -4.31
CA PHE A 46 -7.75 3.62 -5.24
C PHE A 46 -6.46 2.79 -5.29
N TRP A 47 -5.31 3.41 -5.07
CA TRP A 47 -4.04 2.71 -4.94
C TRP A 47 -4.07 1.70 -3.80
N TYR A 48 -4.41 2.13 -2.58
CA TYR A 48 -4.48 1.21 -1.43
C TYR A 48 -5.62 0.20 -1.54
N THR A 49 -6.73 0.55 -2.18
CA THR A 49 -7.79 -0.42 -2.52
C THR A 49 -7.27 -1.51 -3.46
N THR A 50 -6.47 -1.14 -4.46
CA THR A 50 -5.85 -2.07 -5.43
C THR A 50 -4.80 -2.95 -4.76
N LEU A 51 -3.93 -2.35 -3.93
CA LEU A 51 -2.95 -3.08 -3.12
C LEU A 51 -3.64 -4.14 -2.24
N GLY A 52 -4.72 -3.76 -1.55
CA GLY A 52 -5.52 -4.68 -0.75
C GLY A 52 -6.10 -5.84 -1.57
N ALA A 53 -6.57 -5.58 -2.78
CA ALA A 53 -7.03 -6.62 -3.70
C ALA A 53 -5.91 -7.59 -4.08
N ILE A 54 -4.73 -7.07 -4.43
CA ILE A 54 -3.55 -7.86 -4.81
C ILE A 54 -3.10 -8.74 -3.66
N ILE A 55 -3.01 -8.20 -2.44
CA ILE A 55 -2.67 -8.98 -1.24
C ILE A 55 -3.71 -10.06 -0.98
N GLY A 56 -5.00 -9.74 -1.12
CA GLY A 56 -6.11 -10.71 -0.98
C GLY A 56 -6.02 -11.87 -1.97
N MET A 57 -5.64 -11.61 -3.22
CA MET A 57 -5.36 -12.63 -4.23
C MET A 57 -4.12 -13.45 -3.89
N ALA A 58 -3.03 -12.76 -3.54
CA ALA A 58 -1.75 -13.41 -3.31
C ALA A 58 -1.70 -14.26 -2.04
N GLY A 59 -2.59 -14.00 -1.07
CA GLY A 59 -2.74 -14.80 0.14
C GLY A 59 -3.10 -16.27 -0.12
N ILE A 60 -3.47 -16.63 -1.35
CA ILE A 60 -3.74 -18.00 -1.80
C ILE A 60 -2.44 -18.78 -2.03
N PHE A 61 -1.37 -18.13 -2.46
CA PHE A 61 -0.08 -18.78 -2.72
C PHE A 61 0.63 -19.05 -1.39
N THR A 62 0.41 -20.20 -0.77
CA THR A 62 1.12 -20.60 0.46
C THR A 62 2.48 -21.27 0.18
N TRP A 63 2.78 -21.50 -1.09
CA TRP A 63 3.94 -22.24 -1.55
C TRP A 63 4.60 -21.50 -2.72
N HIS A 64 5.93 -21.41 -2.71
CA HIS A 64 6.67 -20.79 -3.80
C HIS A 64 6.75 -21.76 -5.00
N PRO A 65 6.23 -21.39 -6.19
CA PRO A 65 6.15 -22.33 -7.31
C PRO A 65 7.52 -22.71 -7.90
N VAL A 66 8.50 -21.80 -7.86
CA VAL A 66 9.86 -22.06 -8.39
C VAL A 66 10.82 -22.65 -7.35
N LEU A 67 10.94 -22.01 -6.18
CA LEU A 67 11.88 -22.42 -5.13
C LEU A 67 11.40 -23.61 -4.28
N HIS A 68 10.15 -24.05 -4.43
CA HIS A 68 9.56 -25.15 -3.66
C HIS A 68 9.71 -24.99 -2.13
N LEU A 69 9.50 -23.78 -1.63
CA LEU A 69 9.57 -23.47 -0.20
C LEU A 69 8.20 -22.95 0.30
N PRO A 70 7.86 -23.17 1.57
CA PRO A 70 6.68 -22.56 2.17
C PRO A 70 6.86 -21.03 2.16
N LEU A 71 5.83 -20.32 1.70
CA LEU A 71 5.84 -18.87 1.64
C LEU A 71 5.05 -18.35 2.86
N PRO A 72 5.70 -17.93 3.96
CA PRO A 72 4.99 -17.44 5.12
C PRO A 72 4.21 -16.16 4.78
N TRP A 73 3.14 -15.88 5.53
CA TRP A 73 2.24 -14.78 5.22
C TRP A 73 2.95 -13.42 5.27
N TRP A 74 3.88 -13.23 6.21
CA TRP A 74 4.64 -11.99 6.35
C TRP A 74 5.57 -11.74 5.15
N ALA A 75 6.29 -12.77 4.69
CA ALA A 75 7.17 -12.63 3.52
C ALA A 75 6.37 -12.25 2.26
N ARG A 76 5.19 -12.85 2.09
CA ARG A 76 4.28 -12.54 0.97
C ARG A 76 3.79 -11.10 0.99
N SER A 77 3.25 -10.67 2.13
CA SER A 77 2.76 -9.30 2.27
C SER A 77 3.88 -8.28 2.13
N THR A 78 5.07 -8.57 2.66
CA THR A 78 6.23 -7.68 2.57
C THR A 78 6.74 -7.57 1.14
N ILE A 79 6.92 -8.68 0.41
CA ILE A 79 7.40 -8.62 -0.99
C ILE A 79 6.44 -7.83 -1.88
N LEU A 80 5.14 -8.10 -1.77
CA LEU A 80 4.13 -7.39 -2.57
C LEU A 80 3.97 -5.95 -2.15
N GLY A 81 3.94 -5.69 -0.84
CA GLY A 81 3.86 -4.34 -0.28
C GLY A 81 5.07 -3.50 -0.67
N ALA A 82 6.29 -4.04 -0.51
CA ALA A 82 7.53 -3.38 -0.89
C ALA A 82 7.57 -3.11 -2.40
N TRP A 83 7.22 -4.08 -3.25
CA TRP A 83 7.19 -3.87 -4.70
C TRP A 83 6.17 -2.78 -5.10
N MET A 84 4.97 -2.83 -4.54
CA MET A 84 3.95 -1.85 -4.84
C MET A 84 4.37 -0.46 -4.35
N ASN A 85 4.81 -0.32 -3.10
CA ASN A 85 5.27 0.97 -2.60
C ASN A 85 6.55 1.45 -3.29
N PHE A 86 7.39 0.55 -3.79
CA PHE A 86 8.51 0.91 -4.66
C PHE A 86 8.02 1.58 -5.93
N VAL A 87 7.07 0.96 -6.64
CA VAL A 87 6.47 1.55 -7.85
C VAL A 87 5.79 2.88 -7.54
N LEU A 88 5.04 2.97 -6.43
CA LEU A 88 4.42 4.23 -5.99
C LEU A 88 5.47 5.32 -5.76
N THR A 89 6.50 5.00 -4.97
CA THR A 89 7.59 5.91 -4.63
C THR A 89 8.32 6.36 -5.88
N PHE A 90 8.51 5.47 -6.87
CA PHE A 90 9.18 5.80 -8.12
C PHE A 90 8.39 6.83 -8.95
N PHE A 91 7.07 6.75 -8.97
CA PHE A 91 6.21 7.68 -9.72
C PHE A 91 5.84 8.94 -8.95
N ALA A 92 5.76 8.87 -7.62
CA ALA A 92 5.27 9.94 -6.76
C ALA A 92 6.36 10.48 -5.81
N TYR A 93 7.64 10.25 -6.13
CA TYR A 93 8.78 10.57 -5.25
C TYR A 93 8.71 12.01 -4.74
N ASP A 94 8.69 12.98 -5.66
CA ASP A 94 8.74 14.41 -5.33
C ASP A 94 7.54 14.84 -4.48
N PHE A 95 6.35 14.28 -4.76
CA PHE A 95 5.16 14.57 -3.98
C PHE A 95 5.28 13.99 -2.56
N MET A 96 5.73 12.74 -2.44
CA MET A 96 5.91 12.08 -1.14
C MET A 96 6.99 12.79 -0.32
N GLU A 97 8.08 13.23 -0.94
CA GLU A 97 9.12 14.02 -0.28
C GLU A 97 8.58 15.35 0.23
N ALA A 98 7.81 16.07 -0.59
CA ALA A 98 7.17 17.32 -0.17
C ALA A 98 6.24 17.11 1.04
N VAL A 99 5.46 16.02 1.07
CA VAL A 99 4.62 15.69 2.22
C VAL A 99 5.47 15.38 3.46
N LEU A 100 6.52 14.56 3.32
CA LEU A 100 7.38 14.21 4.45
C LEU A 100 8.17 15.41 4.99
N ILE A 101 8.60 16.33 4.13
CA ILE A 101 9.23 17.60 4.55
C ILE A 101 8.25 18.46 5.35
N ASN A 102 6.97 18.52 4.96
CA ASN A 102 5.96 19.24 5.74
C ASN A 102 5.73 18.62 7.12
N ILE A 103 5.88 17.30 7.26
CA ILE A 103 5.66 16.58 8.52
C ILE A 103 6.90 16.63 9.43
N PHE A 104 8.07 16.34 8.87
CA PHE A 104 9.31 16.10 9.62
C PHE A 104 10.34 17.24 9.53
N GLY A 105 10.10 18.24 8.68
CA GLY A 105 11.00 19.36 8.45
C GLY A 105 12.04 19.10 7.35
N PHE A 106 12.52 20.20 6.77
CA PHE A 106 13.54 20.18 5.71
C PHE A 106 14.88 19.63 6.23
N GLY A 107 15.52 18.75 5.46
CA GLY A 107 16.80 18.12 5.81
C GLY A 107 16.72 16.97 6.82
N SER A 108 15.52 16.58 7.25
CA SER A 108 15.33 15.40 8.11
C SER A 108 15.63 14.10 7.35
N PRO A 109 16.35 13.13 7.93
CA PRO A 109 16.50 11.79 7.33
C PRO A 109 15.16 11.07 7.12
N LEU A 110 14.13 11.43 7.90
CA LEU A 110 12.76 10.91 7.76
C LEU A 110 12.00 11.54 6.58
N ALA A 111 12.56 12.58 5.95
CA ALA A 111 11.99 13.19 4.77
C ALA A 111 12.15 12.35 3.48
N SER A 112 12.93 11.27 3.53
CA SER A 112 13.18 10.42 2.36
C SER A 112 12.00 9.49 2.05
N PRO A 113 11.39 9.56 0.85
CA PRO A 113 10.33 8.63 0.43
C PRO A 113 10.75 7.16 0.38
N TRP A 114 12.04 6.84 0.39
CA TRP A 114 12.50 5.45 0.38
C TRP A 114 12.09 4.65 1.63
N TRP A 115 11.71 5.33 2.72
CA TRP A 115 11.11 4.70 3.90
C TRP A 115 9.81 3.94 3.61
N PHE A 116 9.11 4.23 2.51
CA PHE A 116 7.91 3.48 2.13
C PHE A 116 8.23 2.12 1.48
N VAL A 117 9.48 1.89 1.10
CA VAL A 117 9.95 0.67 0.42
C VAL A 117 10.74 -0.26 1.36
N ALA A 118 11.32 0.31 2.42
CA ALA A 118 12.13 -0.38 3.43
C ALA A 118 11.27 -1.26 4.36
#